data_AF-A0A2V8CS28-F1
#
_entry.id   AF-A0A2V8CS28-F1
#
_cell.length_a   1.000
_cell.length_b   1.000
_cell.length_c   1.000
_cell.angle_alpha   90.00
_cell.angle_beta   90.00
_cell.angle_gamma   90.00
#
_symmetry.space_group_name_H-M   'P 1'
#
loop_
_entity.id
_entity.type
_entity.pdbx_description
1 polymer ?
#
loop_
_entity_poly.entity_id
_entity_poly.type
_entity_poly.pdbx_seq_one_letter_code
_entity_poly.pdbx_strand_id
1 'polypeptide(L)'
;TSQITRHICVEGWSAIGKWSGVRFSDFLARVGADTSAKYIGFTCADDYYASIDMATALHPQTLLTFRFADQVLPPKYGFPMKLRIPTKLGFKNPKHIMSMFVTNEFPGGYWEDQGYNWFSGS
;
A
#
# COMPACT_ATOMS: atom_id res chain seq x y z
N THR A 1 14.19 -2.91 5.88
CA THR A 1 14.60 -1.62 5.29
C THR A 1 13.83 -0.47 5.93
N SER A 2 14.36 0.76 5.88
CA SER A 2 13.72 1.97 6.42
C SER A 2 13.80 3.11 5.42
N GLN A 3 12.75 3.93 5.34
CA GLN A 3 12.67 5.07 4.41
C GLN A 3 11.98 6.27 5.08
N ILE A 4 12.49 7.48 4.86
CA ILE A 4 11.81 8.73 5.21
C ILE A 4 11.13 9.22 3.94
N THR A 5 9.79 9.26 3.95
CA THR A 5 9.02 9.57 2.73
C THR A 5 7.88 10.54 3.03
N ARG A 6 7.56 11.39 2.06
CA ARG A 6 6.39 12.28 2.10
C ARG A 6 5.14 11.50 1.73
N HIS A 7 4.11 11.63 2.56
CA HIS A 7 2.75 11.18 2.32
C HIS A 7 1.92 12.38 1.87
N ILE A 8 1.14 12.20 0.81
CA ILE A 8 0.27 13.25 0.25
C ILE A 8 -1.16 12.74 0.30
N CYS A 9 -2.06 13.48 0.95
CA CYS A 9 -3.48 13.17 0.96
C CYS A 9 -4.18 13.88 -0.21
N VAL A 10 -5.24 13.24 -0.72
CA VAL A 10 -6.12 13.83 -1.73
C VAL A 10 -6.81 15.12 -1.21
N GLU A 11 -6.93 15.26 0.11
CA GLU A 11 -7.52 16.41 0.78
C GLU A 11 -6.60 17.65 0.83
N GLY A 12 -5.43 17.61 0.17
CA GLY A 12 -4.55 18.77 0.01
C GLY A 12 -3.49 18.95 1.10
N TRP A 13 -3.39 18.04 2.07
CA TRP A 13 -2.34 18.07 3.10
C TRP A 13 -1.24 17.03 2.85
N SER A 14 -0.07 17.23 3.47
CA SER A 14 1.04 16.27 3.41
C SER A 14 1.77 16.14 4.75
N ALA A 15 2.44 15.01 4.95
CA ALA A 15 3.23 14.72 6.14
C ALA A 15 4.48 13.91 5.79
N ILE A 16 5.58 14.10 6.52
CA ILE A 16 6.80 13.30 6.38
C ILE A 16 6.86 12.27 7.50
N GLY A 17 7.17 11.01 7.16
CA GLY A 17 7.28 9.94 8.13
C GLY A 17 8.45 9.01 7.83
N LYS A 18 9.08 8.49 8.91
CA LYS A 18 10.02 7.38 8.85
C LYS A 18 9.26 6.07 8.98
N TRP A 19 9.26 5.27 7.91
CA TRP A 19 8.57 3.99 7.83
C TRP A 19 9.59 2.86 7.73
N SER A 20 9.34 1.75 8.41
CA SER A 20 10.23 0.58 8.32
C SER A 20 9.44 -0.72 8.15
N GLY A 21 10.03 -1.62 7.37
CA GLY A 21 9.43 -2.90 6.99
C GLY A 21 10.24 -3.62 5.93
N VAL A 22 9.57 -4.40 5.09
CA VAL A 22 10.17 -5.13 3.95
C VAL A 22 9.76 -4.47 2.64
N ARG A 23 10.63 -4.55 1.62
CA ARG A 23 10.20 -4.16 0.27
C ARG A 23 9.11 -5.13 -0.17
N PHE A 24 8.06 -4.59 -0.77
CA PHE A 24 6.94 -5.44 -1.16
C PHE A 24 7.33 -6.39 -2.30
N SER A 25 8.22 -5.97 -3.20
CA SER A 25 8.88 -6.83 -4.20
C SER A 25 9.50 -8.08 -3.58
N ASP A 26 10.24 -7.93 -2.48
CA ASP A 26 10.98 -9.03 -1.84
C ASP A 26 10.00 -9.99 -1.15
N PHE A 27 8.91 -9.46 -0.59
CA PHE A 27 7.82 -10.25 -0.04
C PHE A 27 7.13 -11.08 -1.13
N LEU A 28 6.73 -10.44 -2.24
CA LEU A 28 6.07 -11.10 -3.37
C LEU A 28 6.94 -12.21 -3.97
N ALA A 29 8.23 -11.94 -4.16
CA ALA A 29 9.18 -12.95 -4.61
C ALA A 29 9.28 -14.12 -3.62
N ARG A 30 9.33 -13.84 -2.30
CA ARG A 30 9.44 -14.86 -1.25
C ARG A 30 8.23 -15.78 -1.17
N VAL A 31 7.03 -15.27 -1.42
CA VAL A 31 5.79 -16.08 -1.41
C VAL A 31 5.52 -16.75 -2.75
N GLY A 32 6.35 -16.53 -3.77
CA GLY A 32 6.15 -17.09 -5.11
C GLY A 32 4.96 -16.48 -5.85
N ALA A 33 4.66 -15.21 -5.62
CA ALA A 33 3.58 -14.52 -6.32
C ALA A 33 3.88 -14.40 -7.82
N ASP A 34 2.84 -14.48 -8.66
CA ASP A 34 2.95 -14.20 -10.09
C ASP A 34 3.14 -12.68 -10.31
N THR A 35 4.38 -12.25 -10.47
CA THR A 35 4.74 -10.85 -10.72
C THR A 35 4.54 -10.43 -12.19
N SER A 36 4.09 -11.33 -13.06
CA SER A 36 3.68 -10.99 -14.43
C SER A 36 2.21 -10.56 -14.53
N ALA A 37 1.43 -10.82 -13.48
CA ALA A 37 0.05 -10.37 -13.38
C ALA A 37 -0.06 -8.84 -13.29
N LYS A 38 -1.23 -8.30 -13.64
CA LYS A 38 -1.43 -6.85 -13.75
C LYS A 38 -1.63 -6.15 -12.42
N TYR A 39 -2.28 -6.79 -11.44
CA TYR A 39 -2.75 -6.13 -10.23
C TYR A 39 -2.55 -6.97 -8.96
N ILE A 40 -2.53 -6.25 -7.84
CA ILE A 40 -2.66 -6.81 -6.50
C ILE A 40 -3.84 -6.13 -5.81
N GLY A 41 -4.78 -6.92 -5.32
CA GLY A 41 -5.90 -6.49 -4.48
C GLY A 41 -5.63 -6.74 -3.00
N PHE A 42 -6.27 -5.94 -2.15
CA PHE A 42 -6.15 -5.98 -0.70
C PHE A 42 -7.53 -5.97 -0.05
N THR A 43 -7.71 -6.78 0.99
CA THR A 43 -8.82 -6.64 1.93
C THR A 43 -8.29 -6.29 3.31
N CYS A 44 -8.97 -5.39 4.01
CA CYS A 44 -8.54 -4.84 5.30
C CYS A 44 -9.57 -5.17 6.38
N ALA A 45 -9.15 -5.08 7.64
CA ALA A 45 -9.99 -5.42 8.79
C ALA A 45 -11.14 -4.42 9.03
N ASP A 46 -11.05 -3.21 8.48
CA ASP A 46 -12.01 -2.11 8.61
C ASP A 46 -12.97 -2.02 7.40
N ASP A 47 -13.26 -3.16 6.77
CA ASP A 47 -14.05 -3.31 5.53
C ASP A 47 -13.49 -2.50 4.33
N TYR A 48 -12.28 -1.96 4.47
CA TYR A 48 -11.60 -1.26 3.39
C TYR A 48 -10.98 -2.24 2.40
N TYR A 49 -11.10 -1.94 1.12
CA TYR A 49 -10.44 -2.67 0.05
C TYR A 49 -9.80 -1.70 -0.93
N ALA A 50 -8.68 -2.13 -1.50
CA ALA A 50 -7.93 -1.33 -2.45
C ALA A 50 -7.21 -2.24 -3.45
N SER A 51 -6.73 -1.66 -4.53
CA SER A 51 -5.87 -2.35 -5.48
C SER A 51 -4.75 -1.46 -5.98
N ILE A 52 -3.65 -2.06 -6.45
CA ILE A 52 -2.57 -1.36 -7.15
C ILE A 52 -2.12 -2.16 -8.37
N ASP A 53 -1.53 -1.49 -9.35
CA ASP A 53 -0.83 -2.14 -10.45
C ASP A 53 0.46 -2.80 -9.95
N MET A 54 0.86 -3.88 -10.64
CA MET A 54 2.05 -4.65 -10.29
C MET A 54 3.33 -3.82 -10.36
N ALA A 55 3.43 -2.84 -11.26
CA ALA A 55 4.61 -1.96 -11.32
C ALA A 55 4.73 -1.10 -10.04
N THR A 56 3.62 -0.58 -9.51
CA THR A 56 3.56 0.06 -8.20
C THR A 56 3.93 -0.93 -7.07
N ALA A 57 3.45 -2.16 -7.13
CA ALA A 57 3.76 -3.18 -6.13
C ALA A 57 5.26 -3.51 -6.07
N LEU A 58 5.90 -3.61 -7.24
CA LEU A 58 7.32 -3.94 -7.40
C LEU A 58 8.24 -2.72 -7.24
N HIS A 59 7.68 -1.51 -7.12
CA HIS A 59 8.47 -0.30 -6.99
C HIS A 59 9.38 -0.36 -5.75
N PRO A 60 10.69 0.01 -5.83
CA PRO A 60 11.63 -0.15 -4.73
C PRO A 60 11.29 0.61 -3.43
N GLN A 61 10.42 1.62 -3.53
CA GLN A 61 9.93 2.40 -2.39
C GLN A 61 8.59 1.89 -1.83
N THR A 62 7.97 0.89 -2.45
CA THR A 62 6.76 0.27 -1.92
C THR A 62 7.15 -0.70 -0.81
N LEU A 63 6.71 -0.39 0.41
CA LEU A 63 7.05 -1.14 1.62
C LEU A 63 5.81 -1.75 2.24
N LEU A 64 5.90 -3.03 2.60
CA LEU A 64 5.02 -3.62 3.61
C LEU A 64 5.61 -3.26 4.98
N THR A 65 4.92 -2.38 5.72
CA THR A 65 5.47 -1.69 6.89
C THR A 65 4.88 -2.19 8.20
N PHE A 66 5.73 -2.24 9.22
CA PHE A 66 5.41 -2.71 10.58
C PHE A 66 5.79 -1.70 11.66
N ARG A 67 6.51 -0.63 11.29
CA ARG A 67 7.02 0.39 12.21
C ARG A 67 6.88 1.80 11.65
N PHE A 68 6.67 2.75 12.56
CA PHE A 68 6.67 4.19 12.29
C PHE A 68 7.53 4.90 13.33
N ALA A 69 8.41 5.80 12.90
CA ALA A 69 9.34 6.54 13.78
C ALA A 69 10.09 5.61 14.74
N ASP A 70 10.61 4.50 14.22
CA ASP A 70 11.34 3.47 14.96
C ASP A 70 10.55 2.79 16.09
N GLN A 71 9.23 2.94 16.13
CA GLN A 71 8.33 2.26 17.05
C GLN A 71 7.42 1.28 16.30
N VAL A 72 6.85 0.30 17.02
CA VAL A 72 5.79 -0.56 16.46
C VAL A 72 4.68 0.35 15.91
N LEU A 73 4.15 -0.02 14.73
CA LEU A 73 3.10 0.74 14.08
C LEU A 73 1.92 0.97 15.04
N PRO A 74 1.51 2.22 15.32
CA PRO A 74 0.31 2.46 16.12
C PRO A 74 -0.96 1.98 15.38
N PRO A 75 -2.04 1.60 16.08
CA PRO A 75 -3.31 1.23 15.45
C PRO A 75 -3.82 2.28 14.46
N LYS A 76 -3.76 3.57 14.80
CA LYS A 76 -4.15 4.67 13.89
C LYS A 76 -3.39 4.68 12.54
N TYR A 77 -2.21 4.08 12.48
CA TYR A 77 -1.38 3.97 11.29
C TYR A 77 -1.42 2.60 10.65
N GLY A 78 -2.33 1.71 11.06
CA GLY A 78 -2.58 0.45 10.37
C GLY A 78 -1.92 -0.77 10.99
N PHE A 79 -1.67 -0.79 12.31
CA PHE A 79 -1.23 -2.02 13.00
C PHE A 79 -2.15 -3.22 12.65
N PRO A 80 -1.65 -4.44 12.43
CA PRO A 80 -0.24 -4.86 12.55
C PRO A 80 0.62 -4.51 11.34
N MET A 81 0.01 -4.28 10.18
CA MET A 81 0.73 -3.92 8.96
C MET A 81 -0.08 -3.04 8.03
N LYS A 82 0.62 -2.14 7.34
CA LYS A 82 0.08 -1.36 6.23
C LYS A 82 1.03 -1.39 5.04
N LEU A 83 0.49 -1.14 3.85
CA LEU A 83 1.31 -0.86 2.69
C LEU A 83 1.64 0.64 2.65
N ARG A 84 2.91 0.96 2.41
CA ARG A 84 3.39 2.33 2.21
C ARG A 84 3.89 2.48 0.78
N ILE A 85 3.26 3.38 0.05
CA ILE A 85 3.50 3.62 -1.38
C ILE A 85 3.77 5.12 -1.60
N PRO A 86 5.04 5.55 -1.60
CA PRO A 86 5.39 6.97 -1.71
C PRO A 86 4.98 7.65 -3.02
N THR A 87 4.77 6.88 -4.08
CA THR A 87 4.37 7.36 -5.41
C THR A 87 2.86 7.52 -5.57
N LYS A 88 2.07 7.27 -4.52
CA LYS A 88 0.60 7.28 -4.55
C LYS A 88 0.01 8.13 -3.43
N LEU A 89 -1.17 8.67 -3.70
CA LEU A 89 -1.99 9.37 -2.71
C LEU A 89 -2.38 8.47 -1.54
N GLY A 90 -2.71 9.10 -0.42
CA GLY A 90 -2.85 8.43 0.86
C GLY A 90 -3.89 7.32 0.89
N PHE A 91 -5.00 7.46 0.17
CA PHE A 91 -6.04 6.43 0.13
C PHE A 91 -5.58 5.12 -0.55
N LYS A 92 -4.59 5.19 -1.46
CA LYS A 92 -3.99 4.00 -2.09
C LYS A 92 -3.04 3.23 -1.16
N ASN A 93 -2.85 3.67 0.09
CA ASN A 93 -1.95 3.05 1.07
C ASN A 93 -2.79 2.25 2.11
N PRO A 94 -3.25 1.03 1.79
CA PRO A 94 -4.15 0.26 2.67
C PRO A 94 -3.52 -0.01 4.04
N LYS A 95 -4.35 0.09 5.09
CA LYS A 95 -4.03 -0.17 6.49
C LYS A 95 -4.70 -1.46 6.93
N HIS A 96 -4.24 -2.08 8.02
CA HIS A 96 -4.90 -3.24 8.61
C HIS A 96 -5.10 -4.39 7.60
N ILE A 97 -4.09 -4.65 6.77
CA ILE A 97 -4.21 -5.61 5.66
C ILE A 97 -4.40 -7.02 6.22
N MET A 98 -5.46 -7.69 5.77
CA MET A 98 -5.84 -9.05 6.17
C MET A 98 -5.56 -10.06 5.07
N SER A 99 -5.83 -9.70 3.81
CA SER A 99 -5.54 -10.55 2.66
C SER A 99 -4.99 -9.75 1.49
N MET A 100 -4.26 -10.46 0.63
CA MET A 100 -3.73 -9.95 -0.62
C MET A 100 -3.98 -11.00 -1.70
N PHE A 101 -4.36 -10.59 -2.91
CA PHE A 101 -4.55 -11.49 -4.04
C PHE A 101 -4.00 -10.89 -5.32
N VAL A 102 -3.43 -11.75 -6.16
CA VAL A 102 -2.83 -11.39 -7.45
C VAL A 102 -3.82 -11.70 -8.56
N THR A 103 -4.01 -10.78 -9.50
CA THR A 103 -4.99 -10.96 -10.58
C THR A 103 -4.66 -10.14 -11.82
N ASN A 104 -5.18 -10.59 -12.96
CA ASN A 104 -5.14 -9.87 -14.24
C ASN A 104 -6.40 -9.02 -14.49
N GLU A 105 -7.43 -9.19 -13.67
CA GLU A 105 -8.67 -8.41 -13.72
C GLU A 105 -8.57 -7.25 -12.73
N PHE A 106 -9.00 -6.07 -13.13
CA PHE A 106 -8.93 -4.89 -12.28
C PHE A 106 -9.89 -5.05 -11.07
N PRO A 107 -9.39 -5.11 -9.82
CA PRO A 107 -10.24 -5.44 -8.67
C PRO A 107 -11.17 -4.30 -8.21
N GLY A 108 -11.05 -3.10 -8.78
CA GLY A 108 -11.65 -1.90 -8.21
C GLY A 108 -10.94 -1.44 -6.95
N GLY A 109 -11.63 -0.64 -6.15
CA GLY A 109 -11.14 -0.15 -4.87
C GLY A 109 -12.17 0.78 -4.24
N TYR A 110 -12.17 0.85 -2.91
CA TYR A 110 -13.23 1.53 -2.17
C TYR A 110 -13.49 2.96 -2.66
N TRP A 111 -12.44 3.73 -2.96
CA TRP A 111 -12.59 5.10 -3.46
C TRP A 111 -12.79 5.17 -4.97
N GLU A 112 -12.20 4.25 -5.72
CA GLU A 112 -12.37 4.12 -7.16
C GLU A 112 -13.82 3.86 -7.53
N ASP A 113 -14.51 3.03 -6.75
CA ASP A 113 -15.93 2.73 -6.91
C ASP A 113 -16.82 3.97 -6.59
N GLN A 114 -16.25 4.99 -5.94
CA GLN A 114 -16.87 6.29 -5.67
C GLN A 114 -16.44 7.36 -6.70
N GLY A 115 -15.76 6.97 -7.79
CA GLY A 115 -15.36 7.86 -8.89
C GLY A 115 -13.97 8.46 -8.76
N TYR A 116 -13.16 8.02 -7.79
CA TYR A 116 -11.77 8.48 -7.68
C TYR A 116 -10.91 7.87 -8.78
N ASN A 117 -9.85 8.58 -9.17
CA ASN A 117 -8.91 8.09 -10.18
C ASN A 117 -8.21 6.80 -9.70
N TRP A 118 -8.19 5.76 -10.54
CA TRP A 118 -7.63 4.46 -10.15
C TRP A 118 -6.12 4.48 -9.90
N PHE A 119 -5.37 5.30 -10.66
CA PHE A 119 -3.92 5.35 -10.56
C PHE A 119 -3.47 6.19 -9.38
N SER A 120 -4.06 7.39 -9.18
CA SER A 120 -3.83 8.32 -8.08
C SER A 120 -2.38 8.45 -7.63
N GLY A 121 -1.52 8.84 -8.58
CA GLY A 121 -0.11 9.17 -8.33
C GLY A 121 0.07 10.48 -7.55
N SER A 122 1.25 10.66 -6.94
CA SER A 122 1.60 11.80 -6.08
C SER A 122 3.04 12.26 -6.25
#